data_AF-A0A1H0DTI5-F1
#
_entry.id   AF-A0A1H0DTI5-F1
#
_cell.length_a   1.000
_cell.length_b   1.000
_cell.length_c   1.000
_cell.angle_alpha   90.00
_cell.angle_beta   90.00
_cell.angle_gamma   90.00
#
_symmetry.space_group_name_H-M   'P 1'
#
loop_
_entity.id
_entity.type
_entity.pdbx_description
1 polymer ?
#
loop_
_entity_poly.entity_id
_entity_poly.type
_entity_poly.pdbx_seq_one_letter_code
_entity_poly.pdbx_strand_id
1 'polypeptide(L)'
;MSTMAERRTAYDAYVTHIHGLCRDPGTRRRLSTGLGRPVEECAQMDKLLTRYTAGRPGRRAHYTVASLIALAGPEVHTPGVRPTRRAGTLAALTEPAGSPNPPATGVALDAWFRRPNLGTALAAAVLDAGWGEDRTADRLHVMTRVGEDQLHRRLPTLIRRLLSDGLTPDWGVLLHDLIQRSYRPDTVGLRWRDAFYLTLHQPATD
;
A
#
# COMPACT_ATOMS: atom_id res chain seq x y z
N MET A 1 -20.18 11.64 -11.70
CA MET A 1 -18.80 11.64 -11.14
C MET A 1 -18.80 10.69 -9.96
N SER A 2 -17.99 9.62 -9.95
CA SER A 2 -17.97 8.70 -8.81
C SER A 2 -17.39 9.37 -7.57
N THR A 3 -18.04 9.15 -6.43
CA THR A 3 -17.63 9.69 -5.12
C THR A 3 -16.28 9.11 -4.70
N MET A 4 -15.58 9.77 -3.77
CA MET A 4 -14.30 9.29 -3.25
C MET A 4 -14.45 7.93 -2.54
N ALA A 5 -15.57 7.74 -1.84
CA ALA A 5 -15.92 6.48 -1.19
C ALA A 5 -16.08 5.35 -2.22
N GLU A 6 -16.84 5.56 -3.30
CA GLU A 6 -16.99 4.57 -4.38
C GLU A 6 -15.65 4.17 -5.00
N ARG A 7 -14.74 5.13 -5.22
CA ARG A 7 -13.41 4.83 -5.77
C ARG A 7 -12.60 3.96 -4.82
N ARG A 8 -12.66 4.22 -3.52
CA ARG A 8 -11.97 3.42 -2.50
C ARG A 8 -12.54 2.01 -2.42
N THR A 9 -13.86 1.86 -2.40
CA THR A 9 -14.53 0.55 -2.50
C THR A 9 -14.10 -0.20 -3.76
N ALA A 10 -13.95 0.50 -4.90
CA ALA A 10 -13.46 -0.12 -6.13
C ALA A 10 -12.00 -0.59 -6.02
N TYR A 11 -11.13 0.13 -5.30
CA TYR A 11 -9.74 -0.30 -5.06
C TYR A 11 -9.66 -1.53 -4.15
N ASP A 12 -10.45 -1.59 -3.08
CA ASP A 12 -10.52 -2.78 -2.24
C ASP A 12 -11.07 -3.97 -3.02
N ALA A 13 -12.15 -3.77 -3.80
CA ALA A 13 -12.73 -4.83 -4.62
C ALA A 13 -11.73 -5.36 -5.67
N TYR A 14 -10.91 -4.48 -6.24
CA TYR A 14 -9.81 -4.86 -7.13
C TYR A 14 -8.77 -5.72 -6.40
N VAL A 15 -8.29 -5.28 -5.24
CA VAL A 15 -7.32 -6.02 -4.42
C VAL A 15 -7.86 -7.40 -4.04
N THR A 16 -9.09 -7.48 -3.54
CA THR A 16 -9.77 -8.75 -3.24
C THR A 16 -9.83 -9.68 -4.46
N HIS A 17 -10.14 -9.12 -5.63
CA HIS A 17 -10.17 -9.90 -6.86
C HIS A 17 -8.78 -10.45 -7.23
N ILE A 18 -7.72 -9.64 -7.15
CA ILE A 18 -6.36 -10.11 -7.43
C ILE A 18 -5.91 -11.18 -6.44
N HIS A 19 -6.20 -11.04 -5.14
CA HIS A 19 -5.93 -12.11 -4.17
C HIS A 19 -6.63 -13.42 -4.56
N GLY A 20 -7.88 -13.33 -5.04
CA GLY A 20 -8.61 -14.49 -5.58
C GLY A 20 -7.91 -15.13 -6.78
N LEU A 21 -7.40 -14.32 -7.73
CA LEU A 21 -6.62 -14.80 -8.87
C LEU A 21 -5.29 -15.46 -8.46
N CYS A 22 -4.62 -14.92 -7.44
CA CYS A 22 -3.34 -15.43 -6.94
C CYS A 22 -3.43 -16.78 -6.21
N ARG A 23 -4.65 -17.28 -5.94
CA ARG A 23 -4.86 -18.65 -5.43
C ARG A 23 -4.46 -19.71 -6.47
N ASP A 24 -4.58 -19.40 -7.76
CA ASP A 24 -4.05 -20.25 -8.82
C ASP A 24 -2.54 -19.95 -9.03
N PRO A 25 -1.64 -20.94 -8.82
CA PRO A 25 -0.20 -20.71 -8.97
C PRO A 25 0.23 -20.27 -10.37
N GLY A 26 -0.48 -20.73 -11.42
CA GLY A 26 -0.19 -20.36 -12.81
C GLY A 26 -0.49 -18.88 -13.08
N THR A 27 -1.66 -18.43 -12.64
CA THR A 27 -2.10 -17.04 -12.71
C THR A 27 -1.21 -16.14 -11.86
N ARG A 28 -0.86 -16.56 -10.64
CA ARG A 28 0.11 -15.83 -9.80
C ARG A 28 1.45 -15.65 -10.51
N ARG A 29 2.04 -16.72 -11.04
CA ARG A 29 3.32 -16.65 -11.77
C ARG A 29 3.24 -15.68 -12.94
N ARG A 30 2.13 -15.70 -13.68
CA ARG A 30 1.87 -14.79 -14.80
C ARG A 30 1.81 -13.33 -14.35
N LEU A 31 1.08 -13.03 -13.28
CA LEU A 31 1.00 -11.67 -12.73
C LEU A 31 2.36 -11.17 -12.23
N SER A 32 3.19 -12.03 -11.63
CA SER A 32 4.54 -11.66 -11.18
C SER A 32 5.50 -11.27 -12.31
N THR A 33 5.20 -11.60 -13.57
CA THR A 33 6.05 -11.20 -14.72
C THR A 33 6.02 -9.70 -15.02
N GLY A 34 5.00 -8.97 -14.52
CA GLY A 34 4.87 -7.52 -14.72
C GLY A 34 5.68 -6.66 -13.75
N LEU A 35 6.44 -7.25 -12.82
CA LEU A 35 7.19 -6.51 -11.80
C LEU A 35 8.18 -5.51 -12.42
N GLY A 36 7.93 -4.23 -12.22
CA GLY A 36 8.80 -3.14 -12.69
C GLY A 36 8.77 -2.90 -14.20
N ARG A 37 7.91 -3.61 -14.95
CA ARG A 37 7.78 -3.46 -16.39
C ARG A 37 6.75 -2.40 -16.76
N PRO A 38 6.91 -1.72 -17.91
CA PRO A 38 5.86 -0.87 -18.46
C PRO A 38 4.65 -1.71 -18.89
N VAL A 39 3.47 -1.08 -18.99
CA VAL A 39 2.19 -1.78 -19.22
C VAL A 39 2.17 -2.47 -20.58
N GLU A 40 2.80 -1.85 -21.57
CA GLU A 40 2.90 -2.29 -22.96
C GLU A 40 3.64 -3.64 -23.07
N GLU A 41 4.51 -3.94 -22.11
CA GLU A 41 5.26 -5.20 -22.04
C GLU A 41 4.53 -6.32 -21.25
N CYS A 42 3.33 -6.04 -20.73
CA CYS A 42 2.59 -6.91 -19.82
C CYS A 42 1.40 -7.63 -20.50
N ALA A 43 1.50 -7.94 -21.80
CA ALA A 43 0.41 -8.50 -22.61
C ALA A 43 -0.25 -9.77 -22.00
N GLN A 44 0.52 -10.60 -21.28
CA GLN A 44 -0.01 -11.79 -20.62
C GLN A 44 -1.00 -11.47 -19.49
N MET A 45 -0.90 -10.29 -18.88
CA MET A 45 -1.75 -9.81 -17.78
C MET A 45 -3.01 -9.12 -18.30
N ASP A 46 -3.04 -8.67 -19.56
CA ASP A 46 -4.15 -7.90 -20.14
C ASP A 46 -5.48 -8.65 -20.00
N LYS A 47 -5.50 -9.96 -20.24
CA LYS A 47 -6.71 -10.79 -20.12
C LYS A 47 -7.32 -10.77 -18.71
N LEU A 48 -6.49 -10.52 -17.69
CA LEU A 48 -6.90 -10.52 -16.29
C LEU A 48 -7.30 -9.12 -15.83
N LEU A 49 -6.57 -8.09 -16.28
CA LEU A 49 -6.65 -6.74 -15.71
C LEU A 49 -7.48 -5.77 -16.54
N THR A 50 -7.64 -6.00 -17.85
CA THR A 50 -8.27 -5.03 -18.77
C THR A 50 -9.66 -4.60 -18.32
N ARG A 51 -10.46 -5.51 -17.75
CA ARG A 51 -11.81 -5.18 -17.26
C ARG A 51 -11.82 -4.10 -16.15
N TYR A 52 -10.73 -4.00 -15.38
CA TYR A 52 -10.58 -3.00 -14.32
C TYR A 52 -9.82 -1.76 -14.77
N THR A 53 -9.02 -1.86 -15.83
CA THR A 53 -8.14 -0.75 -16.25
C THR A 53 -8.60 -0.03 -17.52
N ALA A 54 -9.47 -0.64 -18.33
CA ALA A 54 -9.93 -0.05 -19.58
C ALA A 54 -10.66 1.27 -19.33
N GLY A 55 -10.20 2.34 -20.01
CA GLY A 55 -10.77 3.68 -19.90
C GLY A 55 -10.59 4.35 -18.54
N ARG A 56 -9.80 3.76 -17.62
CA ARG A 56 -9.57 4.31 -16.28
C ARG A 56 -8.16 4.91 -16.16
N PRO A 57 -8.00 6.01 -15.40
CA PRO A 57 -6.69 6.55 -15.09
C PRO A 57 -5.86 5.56 -14.26
N GLY A 58 -4.53 5.65 -14.37
CA GLY A 58 -3.61 4.86 -13.56
C GLY A 58 -3.58 3.36 -13.90
N ARG A 59 -3.71 3.01 -15.19
CA ARG A 59 -3.55 1.62 -15.67
C ARG A 59 -2.24 0.99 -15.18
N ARG A 60 -1.14 1.75 -15.20
CA ARG A 60 0.17 1.29 -14.69
C ARG A 60 0.17 0.95 -13.21
N ALA A 61 -0.52 1.75 -12.39
CA ALA A 61 -0.67 1.49 -10.96
C ALA A 61 -1.38 0.16 -10.69
N HIS A 62 -2.46 -0.13 -11.43
CA HIS A 62 -3.18 -1.41 -11.31
C HIS A 62 -2.28 -2.61 -11.64
N TYR A 63 -1.52 -2.55 -12.74
CA TYR A 63 -0.60 -3.62 -13.14
C TYR A 63 0.52 -3.81 -12.13
N THR A 64 1.06 -2.71 -11.62
CA THR A 64 2.10 -2.74 -10.60
C THR A 64 1.59 -3.40 -9.33
N VAL A 65 0.45 -2.95 -8.80
CA VAL A 65 -0.13 -3.50 -7.57
C VAL A 65 -0.51 -4.97 -7.75
N ALA A 66 -1.06 -5.37 -8.91
CA ALA A 66 -1.34 -6.78 -9.16
C ALA A 66 -0.08 -7.65 -9.15
N SER A 67 1.02 -7.14 -9.75
CA SER A 67 2.30 -7.82 -9.73
C SER A 67 2.88 -7.92 -8.31
N LEU A 68 2.72 -6.88 -7.50
CA LEU A 68 3.17 -6.86 -6.10
C LEU A 68 2.35 -7.79 -5.20
N ILE A 69 1.03 -7.87 -5.38
CA ILE A 69 0.18 -8.85 -4.70
C ILE A 69 0.58 -10.27 -5.11
N ALA A 70 0.86 -10.51 -6.39
CA ALA A 70 1.33 -11.80 -6.86
C ALA A 70 2.71 -12.18 -6.30
N LEU A 71 3.59 -11.20 -6.10
CA LEU A 71 4.87 -11.36 -5.41
C LEU A 71 4.68 -11.72 -3.92
N ALA A 72 3.73 -11.06 -3.24
CA ALA A 72 3.40 -11.33 -1.84
C ALA A 72 2.78 -12.73 -1.65
N GLY A 73 1.95 -13.17 -2.60
CA GLY A 73 1.26 -14.45 -2.55
C GLY A 73 -0.12 -14.37 -1.86
N PRO A 74 -0.89 -15.47 -1.88
CA PRO A 74 -2.30 -15.46 -1.47
C PRO A 74 -2.52 -15.28 0.04
N GLU A 75 -1.54 -15.66 0.87
CA GLU A 75 -1.64 -15.70 2.34
C GLU A 75 -1.05 -14.45 3.03
N VAL A 76 -0.34 -13.59 2.29
CA VAL A 76 0.40 -12.48 2.89
C VAL A 76 -0.46 -11.22 3.02
N HIS A 77 -1.10 -11.15 4.19
CA HIS A 77 -1.48 -9.98 5.00
C HIS A 77 -2.19 -8.82 4.30
N THR A 78 -3.51 -8.97 4.15
CA THR A 78 -4.41 -7.85 3.85
C THR A 78 -5.37 -7.58 5.01
N PRO A 79 -5.54 -6.31 5.43
CA PRO A 79 -4.83 -5.08 5.01
C PRO A 79 -3.65 -4.79 5.97
N GLY A 80 -2.41 -4.92 5.51
CA GLY A 80 -1.27 -5.27 6.38
C GLY A 80 -0.32 -4.17 6.86
N VAL A 81 0.42 -4.57 7.92
CA VAL A 81 1.80 -4.37 8.44
C VAL A 81 1.87 -5.40 9.59
N ARG A 82 2.84 -6.34 9.69
CA ARG A 82 3.20 -7.13 10.94
C ARG A 82 4.62 -7.73 10.82
N PRO A 83 5.49 -7.76 11.86
CA PRO A 83 5.26 -8.50 13.12
C PRO A 83 5.74 -7.83 14.43
N THR A 84 5.02 -8.06 15.53
CA THR A 84 5.40 -7.68 16.90
C THR A 84 5.93 -8.87 17.72
N ARG A 85 7.21 -8.88 18.12
CA ARG A 85 7.73 -9.77 19.19
C ARG A 85 7.84 -9.03 20.54
N ARG A 86 6.70 -8.54 21.01
CA ARG A 86 6.34 -8.44 22.43
C ARG A 86 4.82 -8.65 22.47
N ALA A 87 4.39 -9.71 23.13
CA ALA A 87 2.97 -9.89 23.42
C ALA A 87 2.51 -8.68 24.26
N GLY A 88 1.54 -7.93 23.76
CA GLY A 88 1.04 -6.72 24.41
C GLY A 88 0.22 -5.86 23.46
N THR A 89 -1.00 -6.31 23.20
CA THR A 89 -2.20 -5.48 22.99
C THR A 89 -2.17 -4.41 21.88
N LEU A 90 -2.79 -4.73 20.73
CA LEU A 90 -3.82 -3.90 20.08
C LEU A 90 -4.37 -4.68 18.86
N ALA A 91 -4.91 -5.87 19.15
CA ALA A 91 -6.02 -6.40 18.38
C ALA A 91 -7.28 -6.04 19.15
N ALA A 92 -8.29 -5.54 18.43
CA ALA A 92 -9.60 -5.10 18.91
C ALA A 92 -9.68 -3.66 19.44
N LEU A 93 -10.07 -2.75 18.54
CA LEU A 93 -11.17 -1.83 18.83
C LEU A 93 -12.21 -2.01 17.71
N THR A 94 -12.88 -3.16 17.74
CA THR A 94 -14.30 -3.21 17.37
C THR A 94 -15.03 -3.00 18.67
N GLU A 95 -15.60 -1.81 18.89
CA GLU A 95 -16.43 -1.52 20.05
C GLU A 95 -17.64 -0.67 19.59
N PRO A 96 -18.76 -0.72 20.34
CA PRO A 96 -20.11 -0.73 19.80
C PRO A 96 -20.78 0.65 19.75
N ALA A 97 -21.93 0.69 19.10
CA ALA A 97 -22.79 1.86 19.00
C ALA A 97 -23.24 2.40 20.38
N GLY A 98 -23.07 3.70 20.60
CA GLY A 98 -23.92 4.47 21.53
C GLY A 98 -23.23 5.34 22.59
N SER A 99 -22.84 6.58 22.24
CA SER A 99 -23.22 7.82 22.96
C SER A 99 -22.48 9.06 22.45
N PRO A 100 -23.09 10.26 22.47
CA PRO A 100 -22.54 11.48 21.88
C PRO A 100 -21.75 12.31 22.89
N ASN A 101 -20.49 12.62 22.59
CA ASN A 101 -19.71 13.66 23.28
C ASN A 101 -18.99 14.54 22.21
N PRO A 102 -18.66 15.82 22.50
CA PRO A 102 -18.68 16.91 21.54
C PRO A 102 -17.42 16.94 20.66
N PRO A 103 -17.42 17.73 19.56
CA PRO A 103 -16.41 17.62 18.55
C PRO A 103 -15.09 18.22 19.05
N ALA A 104 -14.09 17.36 19.27
CA ALA A 104 -12.71 17.80 19.26
C ALA A 104 -12.39 18.31 17.85
N THR A 105 -12.00 19.58 17.74
CA THR A 105 -11.56 20.26 16.52
C THR A 105 -10.21 19.73 16.04
N GLY A 106 -10.15 18.45 15.70
CA GLY A 106 -9.12 17.85 14.87
C GLY A 106 -9.80 17.43 13.59
N VAL A 107 -9.33 17.89 12.43
CA VAL A 107 -9.83 17.47 11.12
C VAL A 107 -9.87 15.95 11.13
N ALA A 108 -11.08 15.36 11.16
CA ALA A 108 -11.24 13.92 11.19
C ALA A 108 -10.69 13.38 9.89
N LEU A 109 -9.41 12.99 9.89
CA LEU A 109 -8.82 12.28 8.77
C LEU A 109 -9.65 11.02 8.60
N ASP A 110 -10.30 10.97 7.45
CA ASP A 110 -11.13 9.87 6.97
C ASP A 110 -10.50 8.53 7.37
N ALA A 111 -11.27 7.65 8.00
CA ALA A 111 -10.79 6.39 8.57
C ALA A 111 -9.98 5.56 7.55
N TRP A 112 -10.29 5.69 6.26
CA TRP A 112 -9.53 5.08 5.18
C TRP A 112 -8.04 5.47 5.17
N PHE A 113 -7.73 6.73 5.43
CA PHE A 113 -6.36 7.24 5.38
C PHE A 113 -5.51 6.87 6.58
N ARG A 114 -6.14 6.33 7.64
CA ARG A 114 -5.45 5.72 8.78
C ARG A 114 -4.91 4.31 8.47
N ARG A 115 -5.34 3.70 7.36
CA ARG A 115 -4.82 2.39 6.92
C ARG A 115 -3.32 2.51 6.57
N PRO A 116 -2.50 1.47 6.83
CA PRO A 116 -1.05 1.54 6.64
C PRO A 116 -0.66 1.84 5.20
N ASN A 117 0.05 2.95 4.99
CA ASN A 117 0.63 3.28 3.67
C ASN A 117 2.09 2.81 3.59
N LEU A 118 2.78 3.14 2.48
CA LEU A 118 4.19 2.77 2.30
C LEU A 118 5.10 3.34 3.40
N GLY A 119 4.84 4.58 3.85
CA GLY A 119 5.58 5.21 4.95
C GLY A 119 5.42 4.46 6.26
N THR A 120 4.19 4.10 6.63
CA THR A 120 3.91 3.30 7.83
C THR A 120 4.62 1.94 7.79
N ALA A 121 4.59 1.24 6.65
CA ALA A 121 5.26 -0.05 6.51
C ALA A 121 6.79 0.06 6.63
N LEU A 122 7.38 1.16 6.15
CA LEU A 122 8.82 1.41 6.30
C LEU A 122 9.21 1.78 7.72
N ALA A 123 8.37 2.54 8.43
CA ALA A 123 8.59 2.84 9.84
C ALA A 123 8.53 1.56 10.69
N ALA A 124 7.56 0.68 10.43
CA ALA A 124 7.51 -0.63 11.07
C ALA A 124 8.76 -1.48 10.78
N ALA A 125 9.36 -1.38 9.59
CA ALA A 125 10.61 -2.07 9.29
C ALA A 125 11.81 -1.55 10.12
N VAL A 126 11.81 -0.26 10.44
CA VAL A 126 12.81 0.33 11.35
C VAL A 126 12.58 -0.15 12.78
N LEU A 127 11.33 -0.11 13.26
CA LEU A 127 10.96 -0.43 14.64
C LEU A 127 11.06 -1.94 14.94
N ASP A 128 10.55 -2.80 14.05
CA ASP A 128 10.35 -4.22 14.31
C ASP A 128 11.38 -5.14 13.62
N ALA A 129 11.97 -4.69 12.52
CA ALA A 129 12.88 -5.49 11.68
C ALA A 129 14.34 -4.97 11.67
N GLY A 130 14.66 -3.98 12.50
CA GLY A 130 16.03 -3.48 12.68
C GLY A 130 16.61 -2.75 11.46
N TRP A 131 15.78 -2.18 10.58
CA TRP A 131 16.27 -1.36 9.49
C TRP A 131 16.84 -0.05 10.02
N GLY A 132 17.97 0.41 9.49
CA GLY A 132 18.53 1.71 9.87
C GLY A 132 17.59 2.86 9.46
N GLU A 133 17.29 3.74 10.41
CA GLU A 133 16.35 4.86 10.26
C GLU A 133 16.77 5.81 9.14
N ASP A 134 17.96 6.41 9.24
CA ASP A 134 18.49 7.38 8.25
C ASP A 134 18.47 6.81 6.83
N ARG A 135 18.97 5.57 6.67
CA ARG A 135 19.01 4.89 5.37
C ARG A 135 17.60 4.65 4.80
N THR A 136 16.63 4.39 5.66
CA THR A 136 15.24 4.16 5.25
C THR A 136 14.55 5.49 4.91
N ALA A 137 14.80 6.54 5.70
CA ALA A 137 14.33 7.90 5.45
C ALA A 137 14.88 8.45 4.12
N ASP A 138 16.18 8.31 3.87
CA ASP A 138 16.83 8.71 2.60
C ASP A 138 16.21 7.98 1.41
N ARG A 139 15.99 6.66 1.55
CA ARG A 139 15.37 5.86 0.50
C ARG A 139 13.95 6.30 0.23
N LEU A 140 13.17 6.57 1.28
CA LEU A 140 11.82 7.11 1.15
C LEU A 140 11.85 8.47 0.46
N HIS A 141 12.73 9.38 0.89
CA HIS A 141 12.90 10.69 0.26
C HIS A 141 13.16 10.57 -1.24
N VAL A 142 14.13 9.72 -1.65
CA VAL A 142 14.40 9.45 -3.06
C VAL A 142 13.16 8.95 -3.79
N MET A 143 12.40 8.01 -3.22
CA MET A 143 11.16 7.51 -3.84
C MET A 143 10.09 8.59 -4.02
N THR A 144 10.03 9.57 -3.13
CA THR A 144 9.11 10.71 -3.28
C THR A 144 9.52 11.66 -4.41
N ARG A 145 10.81 11.70 -4.79
CA ARG A 145 11.36 12.62 -5.82
C ARG A 145 11.48 12.02 -7.21
N VAL A 146 11.63 10.70 -7.33
CA VAL A 146 11.78 10.07 -8.65
C VAL A 146 10.49 10.16 -9.49
N GLY A 147 10.64 10.23 -10.81
CA GLY A 147 9.51 10.19 -11.74
C GLY A 147 8.68 8.90 -11.63
N GLU A 148 7.46 8.92 -12.17
CA GLU A 148 6.52 7.79 -12.14
C GLU A 148 7.17 6.49 -12.62
N ASP A 149 7.84 6.54 -13.78
CA ASP A 149 8.55 5.40 -14.35
C ASP A 149 9.53 4.73 -13.40
N GLN A 150 10.36 5.57 -12.78
CA GLN A 150 11.43 5.11 -11.92
C GLN A 150 10.87 4.59 -10.58
N LEU A 151 9.75 5.14 -10.11
CA LEU A 151 9.04 4.64 -8.94
C LEU A 151 8.55 3.21 -9.18
N HIS A 152 7.82 2.97 -10.29
CA HIS A 152 7.30 1.64 -10.62
C HIS A 152 8.41 0.59 -10.80
N ARG A 153 9.58 0.99 -11.31
CA ARG A 153 10.76 0.12 -11.43
C ARG A 153 11.43 -0.20 -10.09
N ARG A 154 11.45 0.74 -9.14
CA ARG A 154 12.12 0.58 -7.82
C ARG A 154 11.26 -0.09 -6.76
N LEU A 155 9.94 0.11 -6.85
CA LEU A 155 8.99 -0.38 -5.86
C LEU A 155 9.06 -1.89 -5.61
N PRO A 156 9.19 -2.77 -6.64
CA PRO A 156 9.29 -4.22 -6.43
C PRO A 156 10.42 -4.64 -5.49
N THR A 157 11.60 -4.04 -5.62
CA THR A 157 12.76 -4.38 -4.77
C THR A 157 12.52 -3.99 -3.32
N LEU A 158 11.92 -2.82 -3.08
CA LEU A 158 11.60 -2.37 -1.74
C LEU A 158 10.52 -3.25 -1.10
N ILE A 159 9.44 -3.52 -1.83
CA ILE A 159 8.34 -4.35 -1.35
C ILE A 159 8.80 -5.77 -1.09
N ARG A 160 9.66 -6.36 -1.94
CA ARG A 160 10.24 -7.69 -1.66
C ARG A 160 10.98 -7.74 -0.33
N ARG A 161 11.71 -6.67 0.00
CA ARG A 161 12.44 -6.57 1.26
C ARG A 161 11.50 -6.42 2.46
N LEU A 162 10.42 -5.62 2.32
CA LEU A 162 9.39 -5.56 3.37
C LEU A 162 8.74 -6.94 3.58
N LEU A 163 8.39 -7.61 2.48
CA LEU A 163 7.77 -8.94 2.50
C LEU A 163 8.66 -10.01 3.15
N SER A 164 9.99 -9.94 2.98
CA SER A 164 10.90 -10.89 3.64
C SER A 164 10.88 -10.76 5.17
N ASP A 165 10.51 -9.58 5.67
CA ASP A 165 10.37 -9.30 7.10
C ASP A 165 8.91 -9.46 7.58
N GLY A 166 8.02 -10.02 6.74
CA GLY A 166 6.59 -10.18 7.03
C GLY A 166 5.76 -8.89 6.88
N LEU A 167 6.41 -7.78 6.57
CA LEU A 167 5.78 -6.47 6.50
C LEU A 167 5.15 -6.23 5.13
N THR A 168 3.98 -5.61 5.13
CA THR A 168 3.23 -5.23 3.92
C THR A 168 2.61 -3.86 4.12
N PRO A 169 2.54 -3.01 3.07
CA PRO A 169 1.61 -1.90 3.07
C PRO A 169 0.20 -2.40 2.73
N ASP A 170 -0.80 -1.57 2.99
CA ASP A 170 -2.14 -1.81 2.46
C ASP A 170 -2.17 -1.64 0.94
N TRP A 171 -2.48 -2.71 0.20
CA TRP A 171 -2.48 -2.70 -1.26
C TRP A 171 -3.52 -1.74 -1.87
N GLY A 172 -4.66 -1.54 -1.21
CA GLY A 172 -5.71 -0.63 -1.68
C GLY A 172 -5.29 0.83 -1.51
N VAL A 173 -4.62 1.14 -0.39
CA VAL A 173 -4.01 2.46 -0.16
C VAL A 173 -2.86 2.70 -1.13
N LEU A 174 -1.98 1.70 -1.35
CA LEU A 174 -0.88 1.81 -2.30
C LEU A 174 -1.38 2.04 -3.72
N LEU A 175 -2.43 1.34 -4.15
CA LEU A 175 -3.06 1.58 -5.45
C LEU A 175 -3.59 3.00 -5.58
N HIS A 176 -4.33 3.48 -4.58
CA HIS A 176 -4.82 4.84 -4.55
C HIS A 176 -3.67 5.86 -4.67
N ASP A 177 -2.63 5.69 -3.86
CA ASP A 177 -1.48 6.60 -3.82
C ASP A 177 -0.74 6.62 -5.16
N LEU A 178 -0.51 5.47 -5.79
CA LEU A 178 0.14 5.39 -7.10
C LEU A 178 -0.70 6.07 -8.20
N ILE A 179 -2.02 5.90 -8.20
CA ILE A 179 -2.91 6.58 -9.16
C ILE A 179 -2.89 8.09 -8.93
N GLN A 180 -2.95 8.54 -7.67
CA GLN A 180 -2.93 9.98 -7.35
C GLN A 180 -1.59 10.63 -7.68
N ARG A 181 -0.49 9.88 -7.57
CA ARG A 181 0.86 10.42 -7.76
C ARG A 181 1.10 10.94 -9.19
N SER A 182 0.46 10.36 -10.20
CA SER A 182 0.50 10.89 -11.58
C SER A 182 -0.06 12.30 -11.72
N TYR A 183 -0.90 12.73 -10.77
CA TYR A 183 -1.52 14.06 -10.76
C TYR A 183 -0.98 14.97 -9.66
N ARG A 184 -0.59 14.41 -8.51
CA ARG A 184 -0.19 15.14 -7.30
C ARG A 184 1.01 14.46 -6.62
N PRO A 185 2.19 14.45 -7.26
CA PRO A 185 3.34 13.72 -6.75
C PRO A 185 3.80 14.20 -5.37
N ASP A 186 3.81 15.52 -5.15
CA ASP A 186 4.25 16.12 -3.89
C ASP A 186 3.30 15.81 -2.73
N THR A 187 1.98 15.81 -2.96
CA THR A 187 0.99 15.50 -1.92
C THR A 187 1.12 14.05 -1.44
N VAL A 188 1.27 13.10 -2.37
CA VAL A 188 1.48 11.68 -2.02
C VAL A 188 2.82 11.49 -1.31
N GLY A 189 3.88 12.15 -1.81
CA GLY A 189 5.20 12.09 -1.21
C GLY A 189 5.23 12.64 0.22
N LEU A 190 4.58 13.78 0.46
CA LEU A 190 4.43 14.35 1.80
C LEU A 190 3.68 13.39 2.72
N ARG A 191 2.54 12.84 2.27
CA ARG A 191 1.75 11.89 3.07
C ARG A 191 2.53 10.62 3.45
N TRP A 192 3.37 10.10 2.57
CA TRP A 192 4.24 8.97 2.92
C TRP A 192 5.31 9.36 3.95
N ARG A 193 5.93 10.53 3.82
CA ARG A 193 6.92 11.03 4.78
C ARG A 193 6.30 11.32 6.14
N ASP A 194 5.14 11.96 6.16
CA ASP A 194 4.41 12.26 7.40
C ASP A 194 4.05 10.95 8.11
N ALA A 195 3.48 9.97 7.39
CA ALA A 195 3.14 8.69 7.99
C ALA A 195 4.38 7.94 8.53
N PHE A 196 5.53 8.04 7.86
CA PHE A 196 6.79 7.46 8.33
C PHE A 196 7.22 8.09 9.66
N TYR A 197 7.36 9.42 9.71
CA TYR A 197 7.84 10.10 10.91
C TYR A 197 6.82 10.09 12.06
N LEU A 198 5.52 10.20 11.76
CA LEU A 198 4.47 10.08 12.78
C LEU A 198 4.48 8.69 13.42
N THR A 199 4.73 7.63 12.65
CA THR A 199 4.82 6.27 13.20
C THR A 199 6.08 6.07 14.05
N LEU A 200 7.23 6.62 13.61
CA LEU A 200 8.49 6.52 14.38
C LEU A 200 8.44 7.29 15.71
N HIS A 201 7.80 8.47 15.71
CA HIS A 201 7.72 9.34 16.88
C HIS A 201 6.44 9.14 17.67
N GLN A 202 5.64 8.12 17.35
CA GLN A 202 4.44 7.82 18.11
C GLN A 202 4.89 7.38 19.51
N PRO A 203 4.51 8.11 20.58
CA PRO A 203 4.95 7.76 21.92
C PRO A 203 4.45 6.35 22.25
N ALA A 204 5.37 5.52 22.78
CA ALA A 204 5.00 4.23 23.34
C ALA A 204 3.90 4.50 24.37
N THR A 205 2.70 3.99 24.11
CA THR A 205 1.60 4.13 25.05
C THR A 205 1.87 3.11 26.15
N ASP A 206 2.42 3.58 27.27
CA ASP A 206 2.62 2.81 28.51
C ASP A 206 1.29 2.25 29.06
#